data_AF-A0A967KA67-F1
#
_entry.id   AF-A0A967KA67-F1
#
_cell.length_a   1.000
_cell.length_b   1.000
_cell.length_c   1.000
_cell.angle_alpha   90.00
_cell.angle_beta   90.00
_cell.angle_gamma   90.00
#
_symmetry.space_group_name_H-M   'P 1'
#
loop_
_entity.id
_entity.type
_entity.pdbx_description
1 polymer ?
#
loop_
_entity_poly.entity_id
_entity_poly.type
_entity_poly.pdbx_seq_one_letter_code
_entity_poly.pdbx_strand_id
1 'polypeptide(L)'
;MMKIMLKVALLLLLACGIAGCGQYHYQEGKTFNECKQDFSECASELSKFADSSRTSGEKSAWGSYERKFVCDCMEQKGYKLVTENDLPLRVKREDSNWLGWHHGFAGLVNE
;
A
#
# COMPACT_ATOMS: atom_id res chain seq x y z
N MET A 1 -38.88 -2.53 21.84
CA MET A 1 -37.91 -1.44 21.59
C MET A 1 -36.46 -1.92 21.58
N MET A 2 -35.94 -2.63 22.59
CA MET A 2 -34.55 -3.17 22.60
C MET A 2 -34.19 -4.06 21.39
N LYS A 3 -35.11 -4.91 20.92
CA LYS A 3 -34.86 -5.80 19.77
C LYS A 3 -34.66 -5.05 18.44
N ILE A 4 -35.22 -3.84 18.31
CA ILE A 4 -35.10 -3.01 17.10
C ILE A 4 -33.77 -2.26 17.15
N MET A 5 -33.41 -1.68 18.30
CA MET A 5 -32.13 -1.02 18.52
C MET A 5 -30.93 -1.97 18.28
N LEU A 6 -31.04 -3.24 18.70
CA LEU A 6 -29.99 -4.24 18.49
C LEU A 6 -29.80 -4.62 17.01
N LYS A 7 -30.90 -4.70 16.24
CA LYS A 7 -30.84 -4.97 14.79
C LYS A 7 -30.25 -3.80 14.00
N VAL A 8 -30.57 -2.57 14.40
CA VAL A 8 -30.02 -1.36 13.79
C VAL A 8 -28.52 -1.24 14.07
N ALA A 9 -28.07 -1.51 15.30
CA ALA A 9 -26.64 -1.53 15.64
C ALA A 9 -25.86 -2.59 14.86
N LEU A 10 -26.44 -3.79 14.68
CA LEU A 10 -25.82 -4.87 13.90
C LEU A 10 -25.71 -4.54 12.40
N LEU A 11 -26.73 -3.89 11.83
CA LEU A 11 -26.73 -3.42 10.44
C LEU A 11 -25.69 -2.32 10.20
N LEU A 12 -25.50 -1.40 11.15
CA LEU A 12 -24.47 -0.37 11.09
C LEU A 12 -23.04 -0.95 11.16
N LEU A 13 -22.82 -1.96 11.99
CA LEU A 13 -21.52 -2.66 12.08
C LEU A 13 -21.18 -3.44 10.81
N LEU A 14 -22.18 -4.07 10.16
CA LEU A 14 -21.96 -4.75 8.88
C LEU A 14 -21.68 -3.76 7.73
N ALA A 15 -22.28 -2.57 7.74
CA ALA A 15 -22.07 -1.57 6.70
C ALA A 15 -20.64 -0.97 6.71
N CYS A 16 -19.96 -0.96 7.84
CA CYS A 16 -18.55 -0.52 7.94
C CYS A 16 -17.53 -1.56 7.45
N GLY A 17 -17.94 -2.80 7.15
CA GLY A 17 -17.04 -3.89 6.77
C GLY A 17 -16.60 -3.89 5.30
N ILE A 18 -17.07 -2.95 4.48
CA ILE A 18 -16.82 -2.90 3.02
C ILE A 18 -15.72 -1.90 2.64
N ALA A 19 -15.09 -1.24 3.62
CA ALA A 19 -13.88 -0.49 3.35
C ALA A 19 -12.74 -1.50 3.11
N GLY A 20 -12.30 -1.65 1.86
CA GLY A 20 -11.16 -2.49 1.52
C GLY A 20 -9.95 -2.12 2.38
N CYS A 21 -9.38 -3.09 3.09
CA CYS A 21 -8.29 -2.86 4.03
C CYS A 21 -6.95 -2.56 3.34
N GLY A 22 -6.86 -2.74 2.01
CA GLY A 22 -5.65 -2.55 1.23
C GLY A 22 -5.38 -1.08 0.88
N GLN A 23 -4.12 -0.66 1.00
CA GLN A 23 -3.61 0.59 0.45
C GLN A 23 -2.60 0.28 -0.65
N TYR A 24 -2.60 1.04 -1.75
CA TYR A 24 -1.78 0.76 -2.93
C TYR A 24 -1.10 2.03 -3.41
N HIS A 25 0.16 1.91 -3.83
CA HIS A 25 0.80 2.97 -4.61
C HIS A 25 0.24 2.95 -6.04
N TYR A 26 -0.29 4.10 -6.48
CA TYR A 26 -0.95 4.24 -7.78
C TYR A 26 -0.65 5.59 -8.44
N GLN A 27 -0.47 5.57 -9.76
CA GLN A 27 -0.35 6.74 -10.60
C GLN A 27 -1.12 6.50 -11.90
N GLU A 28 -1.97 7.45 -12.29
CA GLU A 28 -2.73 7.38 -13.53
C GLU A 28 -1.78 7.28 -14.74
N GLY A 29 -2.10 6.38 -15.69
CA GLY A 29 -1.27 6.13 -16.86
C GLY A 29 0.01 5.30 -16.62
N LYS A 30 0.37 4.97 -15.38
CA LYS A 30 1.49 4.06 -15.09
C LYS A 30 1.08 2.60 -15.10
N THR A 31 1.97 1.77 -15.61
CA THR A 31 1.80 0.33 -15.68
C THR A 31 2.14 -0.31 -14.34
N PHE A 32 1.56 -1.47 -14.06
CA PHE A 32 1.82 -2.22 -12.83
C PHE A 32 3.31 -2.54 -12.66
N ASN A 33 4.02 -2.84 -13.75
CA ASN A 33 5.45 -3.16 -13.71
C ASN A 33 6.31 -1.91 -13.47
N GLU A 34 5.96 -0.76 -14.04
CA GLU A 34 6.63 0.51 -13.73
C GLU A 34 6.50 0.85 -12.25
N CYS A 35 5.30 0.68 -11.65
CA CYS A 35 5.10 0.91 -10.22
C CYS A 35 6.03 0.06 -9.36
N LYS A 36 6.16 -1.25 -9.65
CA LYS A 36 7.07 -2.15 -8.93
C LYS A 36 8.53 -1.77 -9.14
N GLN A 37 8.90 -1.37 -10.36
CA GLN A 37 10.25 -0.92 -10.66
C GLN A 37 10.60 0.37 -9.90
N ASP A 38 9.74 1.38 -9.96
CA ASP A 38 9.91 2.64 -9.26
C ASP A 38 10.02 2.45 -7.74
N PHE A 39 9.21 1.55 -7.18
CA PHE A 39 9.33 1.16 -5.78
C PHE A 39 10.68 0.51 -5.47
N SER A 40 11.14 -0.42 -6.32
CA SER A 40 12.44 -1.06 -6.17
C SER A 40 13.60 -0.05 -6.26
N GLU A 41 13.47 0.98 -7.08
CA GLU A 41 14.43 2.07 -7.17
C GLU A 41 14.43 2.88 -5.87
N CYS A 42 13.27 3.30 -5.37
CA CYS A 42 13.16 4.01 -4.08
C CYS A 42 13.71 3.19 -2.90
N ALA A 43 13.44 1.88 -2.90
CA ALA A 43 13.99 0.94 -1.94
C ALA A 43 15.53 0.85 -2.01
N SER A 44 16.07 0.83 -3.23
CA SER A 44 17.52 0.82 -3.46
C SER A 44 18.17 2.13 -3.04
N GLU A 45 17.51 3.28 -3.22
CA GLU A 45 18.01 4.55 -2.71
C GLU A 45 18.09 4.59 -1.19
N LEU A 46 17.09 4.04 -0.50
CA LEU A 46 17.15 3.88 0.96
C LEU A 46 18.39 3.09 1.39
N SER A 47 18.79 2.04 0.65
CA SER A 47 19.96 1.23 0.97
C SER A 47 21.29 2.01 0.98
N LYS A 48 21.36 3.16 0.29
CA LYS A 48 22.52 4.05 0.31
C LYS A 48 22.67 4.79 1.64
N PHE A 49 21.58 4.97 2.38
CA PHE A 49 21.53 5.71 3.65
C PHE A 49 21.32 4.81 4.86
N ALA A 50 20.73 3.62 4.65
CA ALA A 50 20.49 2.66 5.69
C ALA A 50 21.80 1.94 6.06
N ASP A 51 22.18 2.05 7.32
CA ASP A 51 23.27 1.27 7.91
C ASP A 51 22.94 -0.23 7.74
N SER A 52 23.81 -1.00 7.09
CA SER A 52 23.57 -2.40 6.71
C SER A 52 23.32 -3.33 7.90
N SER A 53 23.63 -2.86 9.11
CA SER A 53 23.32 -3.47 10.40
C SER A 53 21.82 -3.40 10.78
N ARG A 54 21.04 -2.47 10.22
CA ARG A 54 19.59 -2.32 10.46
C ARG A 54 18.73 -3.15 9.52
N THR A 55 19.28 -3.63 8.40
CA THR A 55 18.54 -4.32 7.34
C THR A 55 18.72 -5.84 7.34
N SER A 56 19.66 -6.37 8.13
CA SER A 56 20.13 -7.77 8.05
C SER A 56 19.78 -8.69 9.25
N GLY A 57 18.95 -8.24 10.20
CA GLY A 57 18.46 -9.12 11.28
C GLY A 57 17.24 -9.91 10.86
N GLU A 58 17.12 -11.17 11.29
CA GLU A 58 16.05 -12.18 11.00
C GLU A 58 14.57 -11.73 11.20
N LYS A 59 14.34 -10.47 11.55
CA LYS A 59 13.07 -9.76 11.65
C LYS A 59 13.14 -8.41 10.92
N SER A 60 13.66 -8.37 9.69
CA SER A 60 13.80 -7.17 8.85
C SER A 60 12.44 -6.57 8.49
N ALA A 61 11.73 -5.99 9.46
CA ALA A 61 10.65 -5.07 9.19
C ALA A 61 11.27 -3.70 8.99
N TRP A 62 11.03 -3.05 7.85
CA TRP A 62 11.39 -1.64 7.70
C TRP A 62 10.72 -0.84 8.81
N GLY A 63 11.49 -0.01 9.52
CA GLY A 63 10.98 0.88 10.54
C GLY A 63 10.09 1.97 9.94
N SER A 64 9.51 2.79 10.81
CA SER A 64 8.68 3.92 10.35
C SER A 64 9.46 4.91 9.50
N TYR A 65 10.76 5.06 9.76
CA TYR A 65 11.64 5.96 9.01
C TYR A 65 11.86 5.47 7.58
N GLU A 66 12.24 4.20 7.43
CA GLU A 66 12.47 3.54 6.15
C GLU A 66 11.21 3.55 5.28
N ARG A 67 10.06 3.23 5.90
CA ARG A 67 8.76 3.32 5.22
C ARG A 67 8.45 4.73 4.76
N LYS A 68 8.65 5.73 5.62
CA LYS A 68 8.42 7.14 5.25
C LYS A 68 9.32 7.56 4.10
N PHE A 69 10.61 7.20 4.12
CA PHE A 69 11.54 7.54 3.04
C PHE A 69 11.06 7.01 1.69
N VAL A 70 10.67 5.74 1.62
CA VAL A 70 10.22 5.14 0.36
C VAL A 70 8.84 5.68 -0.06
N CYS A 71 7.93 5.94 0.89
CA CYS A 71 6.67 6.63 0.59
C CYS A 71 6.92 8.02 -0.02
N ASP A 72 7.79 8.81 0.59
CA ASP A 72 8.14 10.16 0.12
C ASP A 72 8.79 10.09 -1.27
N CYS A 73 9.66 9.11 -1.53
CA CYS A 73 10.26 8.88 -2.85
C CYS A 73 9.21 8.52 -3.91
N MET A 74 8.27 7.62 -3.57
CA MET A 74 7.16 7.27 -4.47
C MET A 74 6.25 8.48 -4.74
N GLU A 75 5.98 9.31 -3.74
CA GLU A 75 5.23 10.55 -3.89
C GLU A 75 5.94 11.55 -4.81
N GLN A 76 7.27 11.69 -4.68
CA GLN A 76 8.08 12.52 -5.57
C GLN A 76 8.05 12.03 -7.03
N LYS A 77 7.96 10.71 -7.25
CA LYS A 77 7.76 10.12 -8.58
C LYS A 77 6.34 10.28 -9.12
N GLY A 78 5.40 10.78 -8.31
CA GLY A 78 4.01 11.09 -8.70
C GLY A 78 2.99 10.03 -8.31
N TYR A 79 3.38 9.00 -7.54
CA TYR A 79 2.46 8.01 -7.02
C TYR A 79 1.73 8.53 -5.80
N LYS A 80 0.47 8.12 -5.64
CA LYS A 80 -0.33 8.37 -4.44
C LYS A 80 -0.61 7.05 -3.75
N LEU A 81 -0.65 7.09 -2.42
CA LEU A 81 -1.16 5.98 -1.65
C LEU A 81 -2.69 6.09 -1.61
N VAL A 82 -3.37 5.14 -2.23
CA VAL A 82 -4.84 5.14 -2.37
C VAL A 82 -5.43 3.88 -1.77
N THR A 83 -6.69 3.92 -1.36
CA THR A 83 -7.38 2.72 -0.87
C THR A 83 -7.87 1.88 -2.03
N GLU A 84 -8.20 0.61 -1.77
CA GLU A 84 -8.79 -0.29 -2.76
C GLU A 84 -10.02 0.31 -3.48
N ASN A 85 -10.81 1.11 -2.77
CA ASN A 85 -12.03 1.74 -3.27
C ASN A 85 -11.77 2.92 -4.21
N ASP A 86 -10.58 3.52 -4.13
CA ASP A 86 -10.17 4.65 -4.97
C ASP A 86 -9.49 4.18 -6.26
N LEU A 87 -9.16 2.90 -6.36
CA LEU A 87 -8.52 2.32 -7.54
C LEU A 87 -9.54 2.07 -8.66
N PRO A 88 -9.22 2.45 -9.91
CA PRO A 88 -10.05 2.07 -11.05
C PRO A 88 -10.23 0.54 -11.14
N LEU A 89 -11.39 0.09 -11.62
CA LEU A 89 -11.69 -1.34 -11.75
C LEU A 89 -10.76 -2.08 -12.72
N ARG A 90 -10.13 -1.36 -13.65
CA ARG A 90 -9.32 -1.94 -14.73
C ARG A 90 -7.82 -2.06 -14.39
N VAL A 91 -7.41 -1.62 -13.21
CA VAL A 91 -6.00 -1.70 -12.81
C VAL A 91 -5.69 -3.06 -12.18
N LYS A 92 -4.51 -3.61 -12.47
CA LYS A 92 -3.97 -4.76 -11.75
C LYS A 92 -3.50 -4.30 -10.38
N ARG A 93 -3.72 -5.16 -9.39
CA ARG A 93 -3.41 -4.93 -7.97
C ARG A 93 -2.66 -6.13 -7.43
N GLU A 94 -1.70 -5.88 -6.56
CA GLU A 94 -0.98 -6.92 -5.83
C GLU A 94 -0.72 -6.40 -4.43
N ASP A 95 -1.24 -7.10 -3.43
CA ASP A 95 -0.87 -6.83 -2.04
C ASP A 95 0.61 -7.17 -1.86
N SER A 96 1.37 -6.21 -1.34
CA SER A 96 2.74 -6.48 -0.94
C SER A 96 2.74 -6.66 0.58
N ASN A 97 3.43 -7.71 1.01
CA ASN A 97 3.88 -7.85 2.40
C ASN A 97 5.41 -7.79 2.43
N TRP A 98 5.98 -6.85 1.68
CA TRP A 98 7.42 -6.72 1.56
C TRP A 98 8.00 -6.26 2.89
N LEU A 99 8.70 -7.14 3.61
CA LEU A 99 9.42 -6.78 4.84
C LEU A 99 8.54 -6.04 5.88
N GLY A 100 7.32 -6.56 6.14
CA GLY A 100 6.38 -5.99 7.11
C GLY A 100 5.69 -4.70 6.67
N TRP A 101 5.77 -4.37 5.38
CA TRP A 101 5.03 -3.28 4.75
C TRP A 101 3.73 -3.82 4.13
N HIS A 102 2.57 -3.28 4.52
CA HIS A 102 1.23 -3.67 4.05
C HIS A 102 0.66 -2.88 2.85
N HIS A 103 1.47 -2.09 2.12
CA HIS A 103 0.97 -1.39 0.94
C HIS A 103 1.27 -2.22 -0.29
N GLY A 104 0.28 -2.34 -1.18
CA GLY A 104 0.40 -3.00 -2.46
C GLY A 104 0.81 -2.07 -3.59
N PHE A 105 0.87 -2.66 -4.78
CA PHE A 105 1.13 -1.98 -6.05
C PHE A 105 -0.12 -1.99 -6.91
N ALA A 106 -0.37 -0.89 -7.62
CA ALA A 106 -1.46 -0.82 -8.59
C ALA A 106 -1.05 -0.09 -9.87
N GLY A 107 -1.54 -0.57 -11.02
CA GLY A 107 -1.28 0.08 -12.31
C GLY A 107 -1.95 -0.63 -13.49
N LEU A 108 -1.78 -0.08 -14.68
CA LEU A 108 -2.29 -0.65 -15.93
C LEU A 108 -1.64 -2.01 -16.23
N VAL A 109 -2.42 -2.92 -16.83
CA VAL A 109 -1.89 -4.16 -17.40
C VAL A 109 -1.31 -3.79 -18.76
N ASN A 110 -0.02 -4.09 -19.00
CA ASN A 110 0.53 -3.99 -20.34
C ASN A 110 -0.24 -4.97 -21.24
N GLU A 111 -0.89 -4.46 -22.28
CA GLU A 111 -1.22 -5.26 -23.47
C GLU A 111 0.06 -5.51 -24.28
#